data_AF-A3XG62-F1
#
_entry.id   AF-A3XG62-F1
#
_cell.length_a   1.000
_cell.length_b   1.000
_cell.length_c   1.000
_cell.angle_alpha   90.00
_cell.angle_beta   90.00
_cell.angle_gamma   90.00
#
_symmetry.space_group_name_H-M   'P 1'
#
loop_
_entity.id
_entity.type
_entity.pdbx_description
1 polymer ?
#
loop_
_entity_poly.entity_id
_entity_poly.type
_entity_poly.pdbx_seq_one_letter_code
_entity_poly.pdbx_strand_id
1 'polypeptide(L)'
;MSEVKIDVYHKEEKVTTTLYVEQLSENRFRMIDNDFCNPKLTLGTEFETRINEDQKHVITKITKESEFITRRFGLTPNHKESDYRMLGEELTKRGGFWQVDLGSIAIVNISKDFEFDIDQVIKELDLKLVEITE
;
A
#
# COMPACT_ATOMS: atom_id res chain seq x y z
N MET A 1 5.55 -18.96 -8.40
CA MET A 1 4.88 -18.36 -7.23
C MET A 1 3.54 -17.84 -7.72
N SER A 2 2.47 -18.05 -6.95
CA SER A 2 1.09 -17.77 -7.39
C SER A 2 0.52 -16.59 -6.63
N GLU A 3 0.01 -15.62 -7.37
CA GLU A 3 -0.86 -14.58 -6.83
C GLU A 3 -2.18 -15.20 -6.39
N VAL A 4 -2.61 -14.91 -5.16
CA VAL A 4 -3.84 -15.39 -4.56
C VAL A 4 -4.55 -14.25 -3.84
N LYS A 5 -5.87 -14.38 -3.69
CA LYS A 5 -6.68 -13.48 -2.88
C LYS A 5 -6.97 -14.16 -1.55
N ILE A 6 -6.79 -13.44 -0.46
CA ILE A 6 -7.12 -13.93 0.89
C ILE A 6 -8.01 -12.93 1.62
N ASP A 7 -8.97 -13.43 2.39
CA ASP A 7 -9.77 -12.59 3.28
C ASP A 7 -9.10 -12.50 4.65
N VAL A 8 -8.71 -11.30 5.03
CA VAL A 8 -8.01 -11.00 6.28
C VAL A 8 -8.93 -10.26 7.23
N TYR A 9 -9.09 -10.79 8.44
CA TYR A 9 -9.80 -10.13 9.52
C TYR A 9 -8.85 -9.26 10.35
N HIS A 10 -9.10 -7.95 10.33
CA HIS A 10 -8.39 -6.97 11.15
C HIS A 10 -9.13 -6.77 12.47
N LYS A 11 -8.48 -7.14 13.57
CA LYS A 11 -9.11 -7.19 14.89
C LYS A 11 -9.39 -5.82 15.49
N GLU A 12 -8.53 -4.85 15.21
CA GLU A 12 -8.60 -3.51 15.79
C GLU A 12 -9.78 -2.74 15.19
N GLU A 13 -9.91 -2.78 13.87
CA GLU A 13 -10.96 -2.14 13.08
C GLU A 13 -12.24 -2.97 13.01
N LYS A 14 -12.17 -4.25 13.42
CA LYS A 14 -13.26 -5.25 13.36
C LYS A 14 -13.84 -5.41 11.95
N VAL A 15 -13.00 -5.31 10.93
CA VAL A 15 -13.36 -5.40 9.52
C VAL A 15 -12.63 -6.57 8.85
N THR A 16 -13.19 -7.07 7.76
CA THR A 16 -12.50 -8.03 6.87
C THR A 16 -12.19 -7.33 5.56
N THR A 17 -10.93 -7.36 5.13
CA THR A 17 -10.52 -6.90 3.80
C THR A 17 -10.01 -8.07 2.98
N THR A 18 -10.12 -7.96 1.66
CA THR A 18 -9.53 -8.93 0.74
C THR A 18 -8.18 -8.39 0.31
N LEU A 19 -7.12 -9.14 0.59
CA LEU A 19 -5.76 -8.79 0.20
C LEU A 19 -5.34 -9.59 -1.04
N TYR A 20 -4.58 -8.93 -1.91
CA TYR A 20 -3.89 -9.58 -3.01
C TYR A 20 -2.45 -9.88 -2.57
N VAL A 21 -2.06 -11.14 -2.64
CA VAL A 21 -0.77 -11.58 -2.10
C VAL A 21 -0.12 -12.64 -2.97
N GLU A 22 1.20 -12.70 -2.90
CA GLU A 22 1.98 -13.84 -3.35
C GLU A 22 2.06 -14.88 -2.22
N GLN A 23 1.66 -16.13 -2.49
CA GLN A 23 1.79 -17.20 -1.51
C GLN A 23 3.24 -17.72 -1.46
N LEU A 24 3.89 -17.59 -0.30
CA LEU A 24 5.27 -18.06 -0.06
C LEU A 24 5.30 -19.47 0.53
N SER A 25 4.35 -19.80 1.41
CA SER A 25 4.10 -21.13 1.97
C SER A 25 2.64 -21.24 2.39
N GLU A 26 2.24 -22.35 3.04
CA GLU A 26 0.85 -22.58 3.46
C GLU A 26 0.24 -21.40 4.24
N ASN A 27 1.01 -20.82 5.17
CA ASN A 27 0.58 -19.76 6.07
C ASN A 27 1.37 -18.45 5.91
N ARG A 28 2.27 -18.35 4.92
CA ARG A 28 3.08 -17.15 4.66
C ARG A 28 2.76 -16.52 3.32
N PHE A 29 2.68 -15.20 3.35
CA PHE A 29 2.25 -14.39 2.23
C PHE A 29 3.14 -13.16 2.10
N ARG A 30 3.26 -12.64 0.88
CA ARG A 30 3.88 -11.35 0.57
C ARG A 30 2.86 -10.44 -0.08
N MET A 31 2.76 -9.22 0.41
CA MET A 31 1.90 -8.18 -0.17
C MET A 31 2.34 -7.84 -1.60
N ILE A 32 1.39 -7.80 -2.53
CA ILE A 32 1.62 -7.29 -3.89
C ILE A 32 1.00 -5.91 -4.14
N ASP A 33 0.23 -5.40 -3.18
CA ASP A 33 -0.33 -4.06 -3.10
C ASP A 33 -0.25 -3.54 -1.65
N ASN A 34 -0.93 -2.44 -1.33
CA ASN A 34 -1.02 -1.91 0.03
C ASN A 34 -2.40 -2.18 0.60
N ASP A 35 -2.45 -2.62 1.86
CA ASP A 35 -3.70 -2.67 2.59
C ASP A 35 -4.11 -1.26 3.05
N PHE A 36 -5.36 -0.91 2.76
CA PHE A 36 -5.92 0.37 3.18
C PHE A 36 -6.21 0.38 4.69
N CYS A 37 -6.53 -0.78 5.28
CA CYS A 37 -6.85 -0.92 6.70
C CYS A 37 -5.59 -0.98 7.57
N ASN A 38 -4.62 -1.83 7.21
CA ASN A 38 -3.41 -2.00 7.99
C ASN A 38 -2.20 -1.28 7.36
N PRO A 39 -1.75 -0.17 7.93
CA PRO A 39 -0.65 0.66 7.44
C PRO A 39 0.71 -0.06 7.38
N LYS A 40 0.86 -1.19 8.07
CA LYS A 40 2.09 -2.00 8.09
C LYS A 40 2.12 -3.05 6.97
N LEU A 41 0.99 -3.33 6.34
CA LEU A 41 0.88 -4.26 5.22
C LEU A 41 0.98 -3.49 3.90
N THR A 42 2.20 -3.06 3.60
CA THR A 42 2.52 -2.34 2.37
C THR A 42 3.17 -3.27 1.36
N LEU A 43 3.35 -2.77 0.14
CA LEU A 43 3.95 -3.51 -0.97
C LEU A 43 5.24 -4.24 -0.53
N GLY A 44 5.32 -5.55 -0.76
CA GLY A 44 6.49 -6.36 -0.45
C GLY A 44 6.64 -6.82 1.01
N THR A 45 5.78 -6.37 1.93
CA THR A 45 5.74 -6.88 3.31
C THR A 45 5.43 -8.37 3.32
N GLU A 46 6.18 -9.17 4.08
CA GLU A 46 5.90 -10.59 4.29
C GLU A 46 5.32 -10.84 5.68
N PHE A 47 4.29 -11.68 5.75
CA PHE A 47 3.59 -11.96 7.00
C PHE A 47 3.09 -13.40 7.09
N GLU A 48 2.83 -13.81 8.32
CA GLU A 48 2.21 -15.07 8.69
C GLU A 48 0.77 -14.87 9.11
N THR A 49 -0.06 -15.87 8.84
CA THR A 49 -1.47 -15.89 9.25
C THR A 49 -1.84 -17.20 9.93
N ARG A 50 -3.00 -17.20 10.60
CA ARG A 50 -3.74 -18.38 11.00
C ARG A 50 -5.20 -18.24 10.59
N ILE A 51 -5.89 -19.35 10.39
CA ILE A 51 -7.34 -19.33 10.13
C ILE A 51 -8.10 -19.24 11.47
N ASN A 52 -9.15 -18.40 11.51
CA ASN A 52 -10.06 -18.31 12.65
C ASN A 52 -11.31 -19.21 12.48
N GLU A 53 -12.22 -19.18 13.45
CA GLU A 53 -13.45 -19.97 13.43
C GLU A 53 -14.36 -19.64 12.21
N ASP A 54 -14.27 -18.42 11.71
CA ASP A 54 -15.02 -17.93 10.53
C ASP A 54 -14.34 -18.23 9.19
N GLN A 55 -13.30 -19.08 9.16
CA GLN A 55 -12.51 -19.40 7.96
C GLN A 55 -11.77 -18.20 7.33
N LYS A 56 -11.47 -17.16 8.12
CA LYS A 56 -10.72 -15.97 7.68
C LYS A 56 -9.27 -16.02 8.17
N HIS A 57 -8.37 -15.43 7.40
CA HIS A 57 -6.99 -15.23 7.82
C HIS A 57 -6.92 -14.17 8.92
N VAL A 58 -6.13 -14.44 9.95
CA VAL A 58 -5.77 -13.49 10.99
C VAL A 58 -4.25 -13.43 11.02
N ILE A 59 -3.71 -12.22 10.85
CA ILE A 59 -2.27 -12.00 10.86
C ILE A 59 -1.75 -12.29 12.26
N THR A 60 -0.69 -13.09 12.32
CA THR A 60 -0.01 -13.45 13.56
C THR A 60 1.27 -12.66 13.74
N LYS A 61 2.00 -12.41 12.63
CA LYS A 61 3.30 -11.73 12.67
C LYS A 61 3.68 -11.18 11.30
N ILE A 62 4.30 -10.00 11.27
CA ILE A 62 5.09 -9.52 10.12
C ILE A 62 6.48 -10.14 10.22
N THR A 63 6.86 -10.90 9.19
CA THR A 63 8.12 -11.65 9.13
C THR A 63 9.22 -10.87 8.40
N LYS A 64 8.84 -9.98 7.48
CA LYS A 64 9.74 -9.08 6.78
C LYS A 64 9.02 -7.76 6.50
N GLU A 65 9.64 -6.65 6.87
CA GLU A 65 9.16 -5.32 6.51
C GLU A 65 9.43 -5.01 5.03
N SER A 66 8.68 -4.06 4.48
CA SER A 66 8.88 -3.60 3.11
C SER A 66 10.29 -3.02 2.89
N GLU A 67 10.83 -3.28 1.70
CA GLU A 67 12.03 -2.60 1.22
C GLU A 67 11.72 -1.20 0.68
N PHE A 68 10.44 -0.85 0.56
CA PHE A 68 9.99 0.45 0.11
C PHE A 68 9.69 1.38 1.30
N ILE A 69 9.98 2.66 1.11
CA ILE A 69 9.43 3.74 1.90
C ILE A 69 8.00 3.97 1.40
N THR A 70 7.02 3.76 2.28
CA THR A 70 5.62 4.00 1.97
C THR A 70 5.18 5.36 2.53
N ARG A 71 4.61 6.22 1.69
CA ARG A 71 4.02 7.51 2.08
C ARG A 71 2.55 7.55 1.67
N ARG A 72 1.71 8.19 2.49
CA ARG A 72 0.26 8.29 2.27
C ARG A 72 -0.15 9.76 2.19
N PHE A 73 -0.95 10.12 1.21
CA PHE A 73 -1.38 11.50 0.99
C PHE A 73 -2.89 11.59 0.83
N GLY A 74 -3.49 12.58 1.49
CA GLY A 74 -4.86 12.99 1.19
C GLY A 74 -4.92 13.70 -0.16
N LEU A 75 -5.74 13.20 -1.06
CA LEU A 75 -6.05 13.85 -2.33
C LEU A 75 -7.15 14.89 -2.11
N THR A 76 -7.02 16.04 -2.77
CA THR A 76 -8.00 17.12 -2.70
C THR A 76 -8.84 17.16 -3.98
N PRO A 77 -10.15 17.43 -3.89
CA PRO A 77 -10.98 17.61 -5.08
C PRO A 77 -10.62 18.88 -5.88
N ASN A 78 -9.72 19.73 -5.36
CA ASN A 78 -9.29 20.96 -6.04
C ASN A 78 -8.37 20.73 -7.24
N HIS A 79 -7.81 19.52 -7.40
CA HIS A 79 -6.99 19.14 -8.55
C HIS A 79 -7.73 18.16 -9.46
N LYS A 80 -7.35 18.11 -10.74
CA LYS A 80 -7.95 17.19 -11.68
C LYS A 80 -7.36 15.79 -11.47
N GLU A 81 -8.17 14.76 -11.73
CA GLU A 81 -7.69 13.38 -11.73
C GLU A 81 -6.48 13.17 -12.66
N SER A 82 -6.41 13.91 -13.77
CA SER A 82 -5.28 13.89 -14.70
C SER A 82 -3.95 14.28 -14.04
N ASP A 83 -3.98 15.21 -13.08
CA ASP A 83 -2.79 15.72 -12.42
C ASP A 83 -2.23 14.65 -11.48
N TYR A 84 -3.10 13.95 -10.74
CA TYR A 84 -2.74 12.81 -9.91
C TYR A 84 -2.29 11.60 -10.74
N ARG A 85 -2.91 11.36 -11.89
CA ARG A 85 -2.49 10.32 -12.82
C ARG A 85 -1.08 10.58 -13.34
N MET A 86 -0.76 11.82 -13.70
CA MET A 86 0.58 12.20 -14.14
C MET A 86 1.63 11.96 -13.04
N LEU A 87 1.33 12.32 -11.79
CA LEU A 87 2.21 12.01 -10.65
C LEU A 87 2.44 10.49 -10.52
N GLY A 88 1.36 9.69 -10.57
CA GLY A 88 1.44 8.24 -10.49
C GLY A 88 2.25 7.59 -11.62
N GLU A 89 2.09 8.09 -12.85
CA GLU A 89 2.88 7.65 -14.01
C GLU A 89 4.37 8.00 -13.85
N GLU A 90 4.68 9.21 -13.40
CA GLU A 90 6.05 9.66 -13.17
C GLU A 90 6.75 8.90 -12.05
N LEU A 91 6.02 8.48 -11.01
CA LEU A 91 6.52 7.58 -9.97
C LEU A 91 6.74 6.16 -10.50
N THR A 92 5.79 5.65 -11.28
CA THR A 92 5.84 4.27 -11.79
C THR A 92 6.96 4.07 -12.81
N LYS A 93 7.18 5.02 -13.74
CA LYS A 93 8.31 5.01 -14.71
C LYS A 93 9.67 4.89 -14.03
N ARG A 94 9.70 5.34 -12.79
CA ARG A 94 10.88 5.48 -11.95
C ARG A 94 11.03 4.30 -10.99
N GLY A 95 10.17 3.29 -11.05
CA GLY A 95 10.25 2.09 -10.20
C GLY A 95 9.58 2.25 -8.83
N GLY A 96 8.83 3.34 -8.63
CA GLY A 96 7.89 3.46 -7.53
C GLY A 96 6.58 2.74 -7.83
N PHE A 97 5.72 2.62 -6.82
CA PHE A 97 4.38 2.09 -6.95
C PHE A 97 3.35 3.12 -6.47
N TRP A 98 2.27 3.27 -7.22
CA TRP A 98 1.20 4.22 -6.98
C TRP A 98 -0.14 3.49 -6.84
N GLN A 99 -0.85 3.75 -5.75
CA GLN A 99 -2.17 3.23 -5.46
C GLN A 99 -3.09 4.35 -5.00
N VAL A 100 -4.35 4.33 -5.42
CA VAL A 100 -5.39 5.24 -4.93
C VAL A 100 -6.51 4.44 -4.30
N ASP A 101 -6.72 4.66 -3.02
CA ASP A 101 -7.77 4.02 -2.24
C ASP A 101 -8.91 5.01 -1.99
N LEU A 102 -10.14 4.50 -2.08
CA LEU A 102 -11.39 5.24 -1.81
C LEU A 102 -11.57 6.54 -2.64
N GLY A 103 -10.76 6.74 -3.68
CA GLY A 103 -10.74 7.94 -4.51
C GLY A 103 -10.15 9.19 -3.84
N SER A 104 -9.64 9.08 -2.61
CA SER A 104 -9.18 10.24 -1.82
C SER A 104 -7.86 10.03 -1.09
N ILE A 105 -7.30 8.82 -1.11
CA ILE A 105 -6.03 8.52 -0.47
C ILE A 105 -5.07 7.99 -1.53
N ALA A 106 -3.94 8.66 -1.71
CA ALA A 106 -2.84 8.16 -2.51
C ALA A 106 -1.80 7.48 -1.61
N ILE A 107 -1.36 6.29 -2.00
CA ILE A 107 -0.29 5.54 -1.36
C ILE A 107 0.84 5.40 -2.36
N VAL A 108 2.03 5.83 -1.95
CA VAL A 108 3.24 5.77 -2.76
C VAL A 108 4.26 4.88 -2.09
N ASN A 109 4.82 3.92 -2.82
CA ASN A 109 5.96 3.14 -2.37
C ASN A 109 7.18 3.51 -3.21
N ILE A 110 8.26 3.86 -2.53
CA ILE A 110 9.50 4.35 -3.13
C ILE A 110 10.65 3.46 -2.65
N SER A 111 11.52 3.00 -3.55
CA SER A 111 12.69 2.23 -3.09
C SER A 111 13.55 3.06 -2.13
N LYS A 112 14.15 2.44 -1.11
CA LYS A 112 15.08 3.14 -0.19
C LYS A 112 16.29 3.73 -0.91
N ASP A 113 16.70 3.12 -2.01
CA ASP A 113 17.84 3.56 -2.83
C ASP A 113 17.44 4.58 -3.91
N PHE A 114 16.23 5.13 -3.82
CA PHE A 114 15.69 5.97 -4.88
C PHE A 114 16.11 7.44 -4.73
N GLU A 115 16.83 7.97 -5.72
CA GLU A 115 17.31 9.37 -5.73
C GLU A 115 16.21 10.41 -6.02
N PHE A 116 14.98 9.99 -6.23
CA PHE A 116 13.88 10.87 -6.63
C PHE A 116 13.19 11.51 -5.44
N ASP A 117 13.20 12.84 -5.41
CA ASP A 117 12.49 13.63 -4.42
C ASP A 117 11.01 13.77 -4.82
N ILE A 118 10.15 13.00 -4.16
CA ILE A 118 8.69 13.10 -4.37
C ILE A 118 8.13 14.45 -3.96
N ASP A 119 8.72 15.10 -2.94
CA ASP A 119 8.26 16.41 -2.47
C ASP A 119 8.56 17.48 -3.53
N GLN A 120 9.66 17.34 -4.27
CA GLN A 120 9.94 18.18 -5.43
C GLN A 120 8.85 18.08 -6.50
N VAL A 121 8.42 16.87 -6.87
CA VAL A 121 7.39 16.70 -7.92
C VAL A 121 6.02 17.17 -7.46
N ILE A 122 5.64 16.89 -6.21
CA ILE A 122 4.41 17.43 -5.62
C ILE A 122 4.40 18.96 -5.69
N LYS A 123 5.56 19.60 -5.46
CA LYS A 123 5.72 21.05 -5.55
C LYS A 123 5.70 21.57 -6.99
N GLU A 124 6.36 20.91 -7.92
CA GLU A 124 6.36 21.27 -9.35
C GLU A 124 4.96 21.20 -9.97
N LEU A 125 4.14 20.25 -9.51
CA LEU A 125 2.75 20.08 -9.93
C LEU A 125 1.74 20.91 -9.11
N ASP A 126 2.20 21.70 -8.12
CA ASP A 126 1.38 22.49 -7.19
C ASP A 126 0.22 21.70 -6.54
N LEU A 127 0.42 20.41 -6.24
CA LEU A 127 -0.65 19.49 -5.82
C LEU A 127 -1.11 19.66 -4.37
N LYS A 128 -0.39 20.45 -3.57
CA LYS A 128 -0.66 20.77 -2.15
C LYS A 128 -1.13 19.56 -1.33
N LEU A 129 -0.49 18.41 -1.55
CA LEU A 129 -0.83 17.17 -0.87
C LEU A 129 -0.55 17.27 0.62
N VAL A 130 -1.44 16.73 1.43
CA VAL A 130 -1.26 16.62 2.88
C VAL A 130 -0.88 15.19 3.19
N GLU A 131 0.30 14.99 3.78
CA GLU A 131 0.75 13.68 4.21
C GLU A 131 -0.06 13.20 5.42
N ILE A 132 -0.52 11.96 5.35
CA ILE A 132 -1.22 11.27 6.42
C ILE A 132 -0.16 10.54 7.25
N THR A 133 0.23 11.16 8.36
CA THR A 133 1.10 10.54 9.36
C THR A 133 0.21 9.93 10.44
N GLU A 134 0.29 8.63 10.63
CA GLU A 134 -0.30 7.94 11.79
C GLU A 134 0.54 8.12 13.06
#